data_AF-A0A7R8H1U0-F1
#
_entry.id   AF-A0A7R8H1U0-F1
#
_cell.length_a   1.000
_cell.length_b   1.000
_cell.length_c   1.000
_cell.angle_alpha   90.00
_cell.angle_beta   90.00
_cell.angle_gamma   90.00
#
_symmetry.space_group_name_H-M   'P 1'
#
loop_
_entity.id
_entity.type
_entity.pdbx_description
1 polymer ?
#
loop_
_entity_poly.entity_id
_entity_poly.type
_entity_poly.pdbx_seq_one_letter_code
_entity_poly.pdbx_strand_id
1 'polypeptide(L)'
;MKPLERGQLKNWSEYLDFEIGRLTNKVKKKRKSSKEETDDQGEDKKEAEEKEEEDSLPVDDTRVEILFERCLIACALYEEFWFKYIDWLSKRKGDNTEMIRSVYRKACEHHLRGKVDIHLRRAEFEEKLGNLLLASEILSKLESKHPEAVGFSLKRINLERRQGNHDQVRKLFGIIIEKKSGSIRTEIAVKYARYLRLCHGDMSSALQILQDAIPHDEKNPKIYLQILNLHLHSNPIDLEKITILLDSAMDKLESAKTKNAQLRKEHRAVIEESSNDKSEEGKKDEDSSNSTSNSASYNAHHNSQYQQYGARYSSNYNYNGSGYGSYYQGYGGSYAGY
;
A
#
# COMPACT_ATOMS: atom_id res chain seq x y z
N MET A 1 10.48 -20.12 19.11
CA MET A 1 10.84 -21.12 18.07
C MET A 1 12.11 -20.65 17.40
N LYS A 2 13.08 -21.53 17.13
CA LYS A 2 14.29 -21.13 16.38
C LYS A 2 13.89 -20.87 14.91
N PRO A 3 14.39 -19.80 14.28
CA PRO A 3 14.15 -19.58 12.86
C PRO A 3 14.84 -20.68 12.05
N LEU A 4 14.21 -21.10 10.96
CA LEU A 4 14.81 -21.98 9.96
C LEU A 4 15.94 -21.25 9.23
N GLU A 5 16.95 -22.02 8.84
CA GLU A 5 18.05 -21.52 8.02
C GLU A 5 17.59 -21.27 6.59
N ARG A 6 18.26 -20.32 5.91
CA ARG A 6 17.95 -19.99 4.51
C ARG A 6 18.00 -21.21 3.58
N GLY A 7 18.92 -22.14 3.82
CA GLY A 7 19.01 -23.39 3.05
C GLY A 7 17.76 -24.27 3.21
N GLN A 8 17.20 -24.37 4.41
CA GLN A 8 15.99 -25.15 4.67
C GLN A 8 14.76 -24.52 3.98
N LEU A 9 14.63 -23.19 4.05
CA LEU A 9 13.56 -22.46 3.37
C LEU A 9 13.66 -22.63 1.84
N LYS A 10 14.89 -22.56 1.30
CA LYS A 10 15.15 -22.80 -0.12
C LYS A 10 14.74 -24.21 -0.53
N ASN A 11 15.13 -25.23 0.24
CA ASN A 11 14.77 -26.63 -0.04
C ASN A 11 13.25 -26.84 -0.09
N TRP A 12 12.50 -26.25 0.87
CA TRP A 12 11.04 -26.31 0.85
C TRP A 12 10.45 -25.62 -0.38
N SER A 13 10.96 -24.43 -0.73
CA SER A 13 10.48 -23.69 -1.89
C SER A 13 10.71 -24.48 -3.18
N GLU A 14 11.91 -25.01 -3.39
CA GLU A 14 12.27 -25.80 -4.57
C GLU A 14 11.46 -27.09 -4.67
N TYR A 15 11.22 -27.77 -3.54
CA TYR A 15 10.43 -28.99 -3.55
C TYR A 15 8.96 -28.73 -3.90
N LEU A 16 8.38 -27.64 -3.40
CA LEU A 16 7.06 -27.18 -3.81
C LEU A 16 7.00 -26.85 -5.30
N ASP A 17 7.99 -26.10 -5.81
CA ASP A 17 8.05 -25.74 -7.25
C ASP A 17 8.18 -26.97 -8.13
N PHE A 18 8.99 -27.94 -7.72
CA PHE A 18 9.15 -29.21 -8.43
C PHE A 18 7.83 -29.97 -8.53
N GLU A 19 7.10 -30.13 -7.43
CA GLU A 19 5.85 -30.89 -7.44
C GLU A 19 4.72 -30.17 -8.21
N ILE A 20 4.62 -28.84 -8.07
CA ILE A 20 3.72 -28.01 -8.89
C ILE A 20 4.09 -28.13 -10.38
N GLY A 21 5.37 -28.06 -10.71
CA GLY A 21 5.88 -28.24 -12.07
C GLY A 21 5.54 -29.62 -12.65
N ARG A 22 5.68 -30.68 -11.84
CA ARG A 22 5.31 -32.04 -12.22
C ARG A 22 3.83 -32.17 -12.57
N LEU A 23 2.96 -31.62 -11.72
CA LEU A 23 1.52 -31.57 -11.94
C LEU A 23 1.17 -30.83 -13.24
N THR A 24 1.69 -29.61 -13.43
CA THR A 24 1.40 -28.80 -14.63
C THR A 24 1.87 -29.48 -15.91
N ASN A 25 3.03 -30.15 -15.91
CA ASN A 25 3.55 -30.86 -17.07
C ASN A 25 2.72 -32.10 -17.42
N LYS A 26 2.20 -32.84 -16.43
CA LYS A 26 1.26 -33.95 -16.67
C LYS A 26 -0.03 -33.45 -17.32
N VAL A 27 -0.61 -32.36 -16.81
CA VAL A 27 -1.82 -31.74 -17.40
C VAL A 27 -1.57 -31.31 -18.85
N LYS A 28 -0.41 -30.70 -19.14
CA LYS A 28 -0.03 -30.33 -20.52
C LYS A 28 0.09 -31.54 -21.45
N LYS A 29 0.68 -32.65 -20.98
CA LYS A 29 0.78 -33.89 -21.76
C LYS A 29 -0.59 -34.49 -22.06
N LYS A 30 -1.48 -34.58 -21.06
CA LYS A 30 -2.86 -35.10 -21.22
C LYS A 30 -3.66 -34.28 -22.25
N ARG A 31 -3.53 -32.95 -22.21
CA ARG A 31 -4.18 -32.05 -23.20
C ARG A 31 -3.61 -32.17 -24.60
N LYS A 32 -2.38 -32.65 -24.76
CA LYS A 32 -1.77 -32.87 -26.07
C LYS A 32 -2.24 -34.20 -26.69
N SER A 33 -2.32 -35.26 -25.89
CA SER A 33 -2.82 -36.57 -26.35
C SER A 33 -4.29 -36.51 -26.74
N SER A 34 -5.14 -35.84 -25.95
CA SER A 34 -6.57 -35.72 -26.26
C SER A 34 -6.85 -34.92 -27.54
N LYS A 35 -5.95 -34.03 -27.94
CA LYS A 35 -6.06 -33.23 -29.17
C LYS A 35 -5.60 -33.98 -30.41
N GLU A 36 -4.74 -34.99 -30.26
CA GLU A 36 -4.30 -35.87 -31.35
C GLU A 36 -5.33 -37.00 -31.61
N GLU A 37 -6.12 -37.39 -30.60
CA GLU A 37 -7.19 -38.40 -30.73
C GLU A 37 -8.53 -37.84 -31.27
N THR A 38 -8.77 -36.53 -31.17
CA THR A 38 -10.01 -35.90 -31.63
C THR A 38 -10.18 -35.83 -33.15
N ASP A 39 -9.15 -36.14 -33.93
CA ASP A 39 -9.19 -36.12 -35.40
C ASP A 39 -9.80 -37.40 -36.03
N ASP A 40 -10.19 -38.43 -35.24
CA ASP A 40 -10.68 -39.70 -35.83
C ASP A 40 -11.83 -40.46 -35.08
N GLN A 41 -12.49 -39.91 -34.04
CA GLN A 41 -13.62 -40.62 -33.38
C GLN A 41 -14.84 -39.73 -33.01
N GLY A 42 -16.02 -40.34 -33.22
CA GLY A 42 -17.37 -39.74 -33.16
C GLY A 42 -17.89 -39.30 -31.79
N GLU A 43 -18.92 -38.47 -31.83
CA GLU A 43 -19.41 -37.57 -30.76
C GLU A 43 -19.87 -38.29 -29.47
N ASP A 44 -20.42 -39.50 -29.55
CA ASP A 44 -21.02 -40.20 -28.39
C ASP A 44 -20.01 -40.74 -27.35
N LYS A 45 -18.76 -41.03 -27.76
CA LYS A 45 -17.71 -41.46 -26.80
C LYS A 45 -17.09 -40.29 -26.03
N LYS A 46 -17.06 -39.10 -26.64
CA LYS A 46 -16.51 -37.89 -26.04
C LYS A 46 -17.35 -37.45 -24.83
N GLU A 47 -18.68 -37.54 -24.90
CA GLU A 47 -19.55 -37.14 -23.80
C GLU A 47 -19.46 -38.06 -22.57
N ALA A 48 -19.16 -39.35 -22.76
CA ALA A 48 -19.00 -40.30 -21.65
C ALA A 48 -17.64 -40.14 -20.95
N GLU A 49 -16.57 -39.93 -21.72
CA GLU A 49 -15.23 -39.66 -21.18
C GLU A 49 -15.14 -38.27 -20.50
N GLU A 50 -15.82 -37.26 -21.03
CA GLU A 50 -15.89 -35.93 -20.41
C GLU A 50 -16.63 -35.95 -19.05
N LYS A 51 -17.69 -36.77 -18.91
CA LYS A 51 -18.45 -36.91 -17.66
C LYS A 51 -17.70 -37.67 -16.56
N GLU A 52 -16.91 -38.69 -16.89
CA GLU A 52 -16.06 -39.39 -15.91
C GLU A 52 -14.82 -38.57 -15.49
N GLU A 53 -14.33 -37.67 -16.35
CA GLU A 53 -13.24 -36.73 -16.01
C GLU A 53 -13.68 -35.62 -15.05
N GLU A 54 -14.95 -35.23 -15.06
CA GLU A 54 -15.50 -34.11 -14.29
C GLU A 54 -15.64 -34.41 -12.79
N ASP A 55 -15.86 -35.68 -12.41
CA ASP A 55 -16.22 -36.08 -11.04
C ASP A 55 -15.03 -36.55 -10.17
N SER A 56 -13.83 -36.72 -10.73
CA SER A 56 -12.63 -37.06 -9.95
C SER A 56 -11.78 -35.81 -9.66
N LEU A 57 -11.66 -35.44 -8.38
CA LEU A 57 -10.58 -34.53 -7.95
C LEU A 57 -9.26 -35.14 -8.45
N PRO A 58 -8.43 -34.41 -9.22
CA PRO A 58 -7.22 -34.99 -9.77
C PRO A 58 -6.36 -35.46 -8.61
N VAL A 59 -6.10 -36.76 -8.49
CA VAL A 59 -5.28 -37.36 -7.41
C VAL A 59 -3.92 -36.66 -7.24
N ASP A 60 -3.42 -36.02 -8.32
CA ASP A 60 -2.20 -35.22 -8.30
C ASP A 60 -2.35 -33.84 -7.59
N ASP A 61 -3.54 -33.22 -7.54
CA ASP A 61 -3.78 -31.96 -6.82
C ASP A 61 -3.74 -32.18 -5.30
N THR A 62 -4.34 -33.27 -4.82
CA THR A 62 -4.31 -33.68 -3.41
C THR A 62 -2.87 -33.87 -2.91
N ARG A 63 -1.98 -34.38 -3.77
CA ARG A 63 -0.57 -34.57 -3.42
C ARG A 63 0.15 -33.23 -3.18
N VAL A 64 -0.12 -32.22 -4.01
CA VAL A 64 0.46 -30.88 -3.84
C VAL A 64 -0.14 -30.20 -2.59
N GLU A 65 -1.43 -30.37 -2.34
CA GLU A 65 -2.11 -29.86 -1.16
C GLU A 65 -1.51 -30.42 0.14
N ILE A 66 -1.34 -31.75 0.23
CA ILE A 66 -0.68 -32.41 1.36
C ILE A 66 0.75 -31.89 1.55
N LEU A 67 1.47 -31.63 0.45
CA LEU A 67 2.82 -31.10 0.52
C LEU A 67 2.85 -29.67 1.10
N PHE A 68 1.90 -28.81 0.71
CA PHE A 68 1.74 -27.48 1.30
C PHE A 68 1.43 -27.56 2.80
N GLU A 69 0.48 -28.40 3.21
CA GLU A 69 0.14 -28.55 4.63
C GLU A 69 1.36 -29.05 5.43
N ARG A 70 2.15 -30.00 4.89
CA ARG A 70 3.41 -30.45 5.51
C ARG A 70 4.45 -29.34 5.61
N CYS A 71 4.61 -28.54 4.56
CA CYS A 71 5.51 -27.40 4.54
C CYS A 71 5.13 -26.39 5.63
N LEU A 72 3.85 -26.10 5.78
CA LEU A 72 3.33 -25.13 6.75
C LEU A 72 3.45 -25.60 8.20
N ILE A 73 3.62 -26.89 8.49
CA ILE A 73 3.96 -27.35 9.86
C ILE A 73 5.30 -26.76 10.32
N ALA A 74 6.31 -26.73 9.44
CA ALA A 74 7.63 -26.20 9.75
C ALA A 74 7.76 -24.69 9.43
N CYS A 75 7.07 -24.23 8.38
CA CYS A 75 7.26 -22.90 7.80
C CYS A 75 6.10 -21.93 8.12
N ALA A 76 5.26 -22.22 9.12
CA ALA A 76 4.07 -21.41 9.42
C ALA A 76 4.32 -19.91 9.65
N LEU A 77 5.52 -19.53 10.09
CA LEU A 77 5.88 -18.14 10.42
C LEU A 77 6.41 -17.34 9.21
N TYR A 78 6.49 -17.96 8.03
CA TYR A 78 7.06 -17.41 6.81
C TYR A 78 5.94 -17.15 5.79
N GLU A 79 5.62 -15.87 5.58
CA GLU A 79 4.49 -15.43 4.76
C GLU A 79 4.61 -15.83 3.28
N GLU A 80 5.83 -15.99 2.78
CA GLU A 80 6.11 -16.42 1.41
C GLU A 80 5.49 -17.78 1.07
N PHE A 81 5.44 -18.73 2.02
CA PHE A 81 4.85 -20.06 1.77
C PHE A 81 3.32 -20.01 1.76
N TRP A 82 2.72 -19.16 2.59
CA TRP A 82 1.27 -18.93 2.55
C TRP A 82 0.86 -18.28 1.24
N PHE A 83 1.61 -17.26 0.78
CA PHE A 83 1.36 -16.64 -0.52
C PHE A 83 1.51 -17.63 -1.67
N LYS A 84 2.56 -18.46 -1.65
CA LYS A 84 2.76 -19.50 -2.66
C LYS A 84 1.60 -20.50 -2.70
N TYR A 85 1.06 -20.87 -1.54
CA TYR A 85 -0.09 -21.76 -1.46
C TYR A 85 -1.36 -21.12 -2.04
N ILE A 86 -1.63 -19.87 -1.67
CA ILE A 86 -2.77 -19.10 -2.20
C ILE A 86 -2.65 -18.89 -3.72
N ASP A 87 -1.45 -18.54 -4.21
CA ASP A 87 -1.19 -18.33 -5.63
C ASP A 87 -1.35 -19.63 -6.44
N TRP A 88 -0.98 -20.78 -5.86
CA TRP A 88 -1.22 -22.08 -6.47
C TRP A 88 -2.72 -22.41 -6.55
N LEU A 89 -3.46 -22.25 -5.44
CA LEU A 89 -4.91 -22.47 -5.41
C LEU A 89 -5.65 -21.55 -6.40
N SER A 90 -5.21 -20.30 -6.54
CA SER A 90 -5.82 -19.31 -7.45
C SER A 90 -5.63 -19.66 -8.93
N LYS A 91 -4.63 -20.49 -9.28
CA LYS A 91 -4.35 -20.93 -10.65
C LYS A 91 -4.96 -22.29 -10.98
N ARG A 92 -5.43 -23.02 -9.96
CA ARG A 92 -6.06 -24.33 -10.13
C ARG A 92 -7.41 -24.16 -10.81
N LYS A 93 -7.82 -25.17 -11.59
CA LYS A 93 -9.16 -25.19 -12.20
C LYS A 93 -10.24 -25.30 -11.11
N GLY A 94 -11.46 -24.88 -11.43
CA GLY A 94 -12.60 -24.90 -10.53
C GLY A 94 -12.66 -23.72 -9.56
N ASP A 95 -13.73 -23.65 -8.77
CA ASP A 95 -13.88 -22.63 -7.73
C ASP A 95 -13.11 -23.04 -6.46
N ASN A 96 -11.96 -22.40 -6.26
CA ASN A 96 -11.10 -22.63 -5.10
C ASN A 96 -11.26 -21.55 -4.02
N THR A 97 -12.32 -20.74 -4.11
CA THR A 97 -12.53 -19.56 -3.25
C THR A 97 -12.55 -19.91 -1.77
N GLU A 98 -13.29 -20.93 -1.35
CA GLU A 98 -13.37 -21.30 0.07
C GLU A 98 -12.08 -21.91 0.59
N MET A 99 -11.33 -22.63 -0.26
CA MET A 99 -10.01 -23.15 0.11
C MET A 99 -9.03 -22.00 0.35
N ILE A 100 -9.00 -21.02 -0.55
CA ILE A 100 -8.16 -19.82 -0.39
C ILE A 100 -8.57 -19.06 0.89
N ARG A 101 -9.87 -18.89 1.14
CA ARG A 101 -10.38 -18.27 2.37
C ARG A 101 -9.95 -19.04 3.62
N SER A 102 -9.99 -20.36 3.59
CA SER A 102 -9.51 -21.23 4.68
C SER A 102 -8.01 -21.04 4.93
N VAL A 103 -7.19 -20.98 3.88
CA VAL A 103 -5.74 -20.72 3.99
C VAL A 103 -5.49 -19.33 4.60
N TYR A 104 -6.18 -18.29 4.14
CA TYR A 104 -6.09 -16.96 4.75
C TYR A 104 -6.52 -16.96 6.23
N ARG A 105 -7.58 -17.68 6.58
CA ARG A 105 -8.06 -17.80 7.96
C ARG A 105 -6.99 -18.43 8.84
N LYS A 106 -6.46 -19.59 8.44
CA LYS A 106 -5.36 -20.28 9.14
C LYS A 106 -4.18 -19.35 9.36
N ALA A 107 -3.75 -18.67 8.30
CA ALA A 107 -2.59 -17.80 8.35
C ALA A 107 -2.83 -16.58 9.27
N CYS A 108 -3.90 -15.82 9.03
CA CYS A 108 -4.17 -14.57 9.74
C CYS A 108 -4.57 -14.76 11.20
N GLU A 109 -5.31 -15.82 11.52
CA GLU A 109 -5.92 -16.00 12.85
C GLU A 109 -5.06 -16.83 13.79
N HIS A 110 -4.25 -17.76 13.27
CA HIS A 110 -3.44 -18.65 14.11
C HIS A 110 -1.95 -18.31 14.08
N HIS A 111 -1.34 -18.18 12.90
CA HIS A 111 0.13 -18.17 12.75
C HIS A 111 0.73 -16.76 12.60
N LEU A 112 0.15 -15.94 11.72
CA LEU A 112 0.69 -14.67 11.24
C LEU A 112 -0.14 -13.46 11.72
N ARG A 113 -0.57 -13.48 12.98
CA ARG A 113 -1.50 -12.49 13.58
C ARG A 113 -0.99 -11.04 13.57
N GLY A 114 0.34 -10.86 13.51
CA GLY A 114 1.02 -9.56 13.48
C GLY A 114 1.67 -9.20 12.15
N LYS A 115 1.60 -10.06 11.12
CA LYS A 115 2.18 -9.77 9.80
C LYS A 115 1.17 -9.05 8.93
N VAL A 116 1.33 -7.76 8.72
CA VAL A 116 0.35 -6.92 8.03
C VAL A 116 0.01 -7.41 6.61
N ASP A 117 1.03 -7.80 5.82
CA ASP A 117 0.86 -8.02 4.38
C ASP A 117 -0.16 -9.10 4.05
N ILE A 118 -0.18 -10.18 4.83
CA ILE A 118 -1.14 -11.26 4.61
C ILE A 118 -2.57 -10.84 4.95
N HIS A 119 -2.78 -10.00 5.97
CA HIS A 119 -4.10 -9.44 6.27
C HIS A 119 -4.54 -8.46 5.18
N LEU A 120 -3.63 -7.67 4.62
CA LEU A 120 -3.93 -6.79 3.49
C LEU A 120 -4.35 -7.59 2.25
N ARG A 121 -3.61 -8.64 1.89
CA ARG A 121 -4.00 -9.52 0.77
C ARG A 121 -5.34 -10.22 1.02
N ARG A 122 -5.63 -10.62 2.27
CA ARG A 122 -6.94 -11.18 2.65
C ARG A 122 -8.06 -10.16 2.43
N ALA A 123 -7.88 -8.91 2.86
CA ALA A 123 -8.87 -7.86 2.66
C ALA A 123 -9.12 -7.58 1.17
N GLU A 124 -8.06 -7.52 0.37
CA GLU A 124 -8.14 -7.34 -1.09
C GLU A 124 -8.80 -8.55 -1.79
N PHE A 125 -8.57 -9.76 -1.30
CA PHE A 125 -9.23 -10.97 -1.79
C PHE A 125 -10.73 -10.95 -1.51
N GLU A 126 -11.14 -10.67 -0.27
CA GLU A 126 -12.57 -10.61 0.09
C GLU A 126 -13.28 -9.47 -0.63
N GLU A 127 -12.62 -8.32 -0.81
CA GLU A 127 -13.17 -7.23 -1.61
C GLU A 127 -13.44 -7.64 -3.07
N LYS A 128 -12.51 -8.35 -3.71
CA LYS A 128 -12.68 -8.83 -5.10
C LYS A 128 -13.87 -9.79 -5.27
N LEU A 129 -14.22 -10.50 -4.20
CA LEU A 129 -15.39 -11.39 -4.16
C LEU A 129 -16.69 -10.67 -3.81
N GLY A 130 -16.65 -9.36 -3.56
CA GLY A 130 -17.81 -8.57 -3.14
C GLY A 130 -18.10 -8.62 -1.63
N ASN A 131 -17.25 -9.27 -0.83
CA ASN A 131 -17.38 -9.34 0.63
C ASN A 131 -16.81 -8.07 1.31
N LEU A 132 -17.47 -6.95 1.01
CA LEU A 132 -17.05 -5.61 1.39
C LEU A 132 -17.02 -5.38 2.90
N LEU A 133 -18.02 -5.90 3.62
CA LEU A 133 -18.09 -5.79 5.08
C LEU A 133 -16.90 -6.48 5.75
N LEU A 134 -16.56 -7.68 5.28
CA LEU A 134 -15.44 -8.45 5.81
C LEU A 134 -14.09 -7.77 5.51
N ALA A 135 -13.93 -7.23 4.29
CA ALA A 135 -12.75 -6.43 3.95
C ALA A 135 -12.61 -5.20 4.86
N SER A 136 -13.72 -4.50 5.12
CA SER A 136 -13.76 -3.34 6.01
C SER A 136 -13.45 -3.73 7.46
N GLU A 137 -13.95 -4.87 7.94
CA GLU A 137 -13.65 -5.42 9.26
C GLU A 137 -12.16 -5.77 9.42
N ILE A 138 -11.56 -6.45 8.43
CA ILE A 138 -10.13 -6.81 8.45
C ILE A 138 -9.27 -5.54 8.52
N LEU A 139 -9.57 -4.54 7.69
CA LEU A 139 -8.87 -3.26 7.70
C LEU A 139 -9.06 -2.52 9.03
N SER A 140 -10.25 -2.56 9.62
CA SER A 140 -10.51 -1.95 10.93
C SER A 140 -9.74 -2.64 12.06
N LYS A 141 -9.55 -3.96 12.00
CA LYS A 141 -8.71 -4.72 12.95
C LYS A 141 -7.22 -4.40 12.78
N LEU A 142 -6.76 -4.12 11.57
CA LEU A 142 -5.40 -3.66 11.32
C LEU A 142 -5.19 -2.23 11.84
N GLU A 143 -6.16 -1.34 11.60
CA GLU A 143 -6.15 0.04 12.10
C GLU A 143 -6.09 0.09 13.63
N SER A 144 -6.84 -0.76 14.33
CA SER A 144 -6.81 -0.79 15.80
C SER A 144 -5.50 -1.34 16.37
N LYS A 145 -4.83 -2.25 15.66
CA LYS A 145 -3.51 -2.78 16.03
C LYS A 145 -2.36 -1.81 15.73
N HIS A 146 -2.52 -0.97 14.72
CA HIS A 146 -1.49 -0.05 14.24
C HIS A 146 -2.04 1.38 14.08
N PRO A 147 -2.46 2.02 15.19
CA PRO A 147 -3.12 3.32 15.15
C PRO A 147 -2.24 4.44 14.59
N GLU A 148 -0.92 4.32 14.67
CA GLU A 148 0.07 5.24 14.08
C GLU A 148 0.06 5.22 12.55
N ALA A 149 -0.27 4.07 11.94
CA ALA A 149 -0.17 3.84 10.51
C ALA A 149 -1.45 4.28 9.77
N VAL A 150 -1.50 5.56 9.40
CA VAL A 150 -2.63 6.18 8.67
C VAL A 150 -2.93 5.51 7.33
N GLY A 151 -1.97 4.77 6.76
CA GLY A 151 -2.17 4.00 5.53
C GLY A 151 -3.34 3.00 5.61
N PHE A 152 -3.62 2.40 6.77
CA PHE A 152 -4.75 1.48 6.94
C PHE A 152 -6.09 2.22 6.88
N SER A 153 -6.20 3.35 7.58
CA SER A 153 -7.40 4.20 7.54
C SER A 153 -7.66 4.71 6.11
N LEU A 154 -6.61 5.08 5.37
CA LEU A 154 -6.72 5.47 3.96
C LEU A 154 -7.17 4.31 3.04
N LYS A 155 -6.67 3.08 3.27
CA LYS A 155 -7.15 1.90 2.53
C LYS A 155 -8.63 1.65 2.78
N ARG A 156 -9.09 1.79 4.04
CA ARG A 156 -10.50 1.67 4.41
C ARG A 156 -11.36 2.76 3.76
N ILE A 157 -10.90 4.01 3.75
CA ILE A 157 -11.55 5.09 3.01
C ILE A 157 -11.68 4.75 1.52
N ASN A 158 -10.60 4.26 0.90
CA ASN A 158 -10.63 3.92 -0.53
C ASN A 158 -11.56 2.75 -0.84
N LEU A 159 -11.70 1.79 0.08
CA LEU A 159 -12.72 0.73 0.00
C LEU A 159 -14.12 1.34 -0.04
N GLU A 160 -14.47 2.22 0.92
CA GLU A 160 -15.78 2.89 0.94
C GLU A 160 -16.01 3.78 -0.29
N ARG A 161 -14.95 4.42 -0.82
CA ARG A 161 -15.01 5.21 -2.06
C ARG A 161 -15.39 4.36 -3.27
N ARG A 162 -14.85 3.14 -3.39
CA ARG A 162 -15.21 2.21 -4.49
C ARG A 162 -16.64 1.70 -4.38
N GLN A 163 -17.19 1.68 -3.18
CA GLN A 163 -18.58 1.30 -2.92
C GLN A 163 -19.59 2.44 -3.18
N GLY A 164 -19.12 3.69 -3.26
CA GLY A 164 -20.01 4.85 -3.35
C GLY A 164 -20.61 5.29 -2.01
N ASN A 165 -20.11 4.77 -0.88
CA ASN A 165 -20.57 5.14 0.46
C ASN A 165 -19.99 6.50 0.89
N HIS A 166 -20.43 7.58 0.24
CA HIS A 166 -19.85 8.90 0.42
C HIS A 166 -19.94 9.42 1.88
N ASP A 167 -21.01 9.11 2.59
CA ASP A 167 -21.19 9.50 4.00
C ASP A 167 -20.16 8.84 4.92
N GLN A 168 -19.87 7.56 4.70
CA GLN A 168 -18.82 6.85 5.45
C GLN A 168 -17.45 7.41 5.14
N VAL A 169 -17.19 7.78 3.88
CA VAL A 169 -15.93 8.44 3.50
C VAL A 169 -15.74 9.76 4.24
N ARG A 170 -16.77 10.62 4.29
CA ARG A 170 -16.72 11.89 5.04
C ARG A 170 -16.44 11.65 6.52
N LYS A 171 -17.16 10.70 7.13
CA LYS A 171 -16.99 10.33 8.54
C LYS A 171 -15.56 9.82 8.85
N LEU A 172 -15.03 8.92 8.02
CA LEU A 172 -13.69 8.36 8.20
C LEU A 172 -12.60 9.43 8.07
N PHE A 173 -12.71 10.34 7.09
CA PHE A 173 -11.78 11.46 6.98
C PHE A 173 -11.82 12.37 8.22
N GLY A 174 -13.02 12.73 8.69
CA GLY A 174 -13.19 13.54 9.90
C GLY A 174 -12.50 12.92 11.12
N ILE A 175 -12.73 11.62 11.37
CA ILE A 175 -12.11 10.89 12.48
C ILE A 175 -10.57 10.95 12.42
N ILE A 176 -9.98 10.81 11.23
CA ILE A 176 -8.52 10.86 11.09
C ILE A 176 -7.99 12.27 11.33
N ILE A 177 -8.68 13.29 10.81
CA ILE A 177 -8.29 14.71 10.98
C ILE A 177 -8.34 15.11 12.45
N GLU A 178 -9.34 14.65 13.21
CA GLU A 178 -9.46 14.90 14.65
C GLU A 178 -8.37 14.18 15.47
N LYS A 179 -8.03 12.95 15.10
CA LYS A 179 -7.07 12.13 15.84
C LYS A 179 -5.61 12.46 15.56
N LYS A 180 -5.29 13.03 14.39
CA LYS A 180 -3.91 13.27 13.94
C LYS A 180 -3.54 14.75 14.06
N SER A 181 -2.25 15.02 14.12
CA SER A 181 -1.72 16.39 14.27
C SER A 181 -0.57 16.66 13.29
N GLY A 182 -0.21 17.94 13.16
CA GLY A 182 0.88 18.41 12.30
C GLY A 182 0.70 18.05 10.83
N SER A 183 1.81 17.78 10.15
CA SER A 183 1.87 17.51 8.70
C SER A 183 0.96 16.36 8.24
N ILE A 184 0.75 15.34 9.09
CA ILE A 184 -0.12 14.20 8.77
C ILE A 184 -1.58 14.66 8.67
N ARG A 185 -2.05 15.48 9.62
CA ARG A 185 -3.41 16.04 9.58
C ARG A 185 -3.61 16.86 8.32
N THR A 186 -2.65 17.71 7.98
CA THR A 186 -2.67 18.54 6.78
C THR A 186 -2.74 17.70 5.51
N GLU A 187 -1.94 16.64 5.40
CA GLU A 187 -1.95 15.77 4.23
C GLU A 187 -3.32 15.08 4.06
N ILE A 188 -3.94 14.64 5.16
CA ILE A 188 -5.26 14.02 5.14
C ILE A 188 -6.35 15.03 4.79
N ALA A 189 -6.30 16.26 5.35
CA ALA A 189 -7.23 17.33 5.00
C ALA A 189 -7.15 17.68 3.50
N VAL A 190 -5.94 17.77 2.94
CA VAL A 190 -5.73 17.98 1.51
C VAL A 190 -6.30 16.83 0.67
N LYS A 191 -6.09 15.57 1.06
CA LYS A 191 -6.69 14.42 0.37
C LYS A 191 -8.21 14.45 0.44
N TYR A 192 -8.78 14.84 1.58
CA TYR A 192 -10.22 14.94 1.77
C TYR A 192 -10.84 16.04 0.90
N ALA A 193 -10.27 17.24 0.90
CA ALA A 193 -10.72 18.35 0.06
C ALA A 193 -10.65 18.01 -1.44
N ARG A 194 -9.59 17.31 -1.87
CA ARG A 194 -9.48 16.80 -3.26
C ARG A 194 -10.59 15.83 -3.60
N TYR A 195 -10.91 14.91 -2.68
CA TYR A 195 -12.01 13.96 -2.88
C TYR A 195 -13.36 14.67 -3.02
N LEU A 196 -13.67 15.63 -2.14
CA LEU A 196 -14.91 16.41 -2.18
C LEU A 196 -15.08 17.14 -3.52
N ARG A 197 -14.02 17.81 -3.99
CA ARG A 197 -14.05 18.50 -5.28
C ARG A 197 -14.18 17.54 -6.45
N LEU A 198 -13.26 16.57 -6.57
CA LEU A 198 -13.10 15.76 -7.79
C LEU A 198 -14.15 14.67 -7.92
N CYS A 199 -14.60 14.08 -6.82
CA CYS A 199 -15.57 12.99 -6.85
C CYS A 199 -17.01 13.45 -6.58
N HIS A 200 -17.21 14.63 -6.00
CA HIS A 200 -18.53 15.07 -5.54
C HIS A 200 -18.92 16.48 -5.98
N GLY A 201 -18.01 17.27 -6.56
CA GLY A 201 -18.27 18.66 -6.96
C GLY A 201 -18.50 19.62 -5.79
N ASP A 202 -18.28 19.19 -4.55
CA ASP A 202 -18.56 19.97 -3.34
C ASP A 202 -17.38 20.92 -3.05
N MET A 203 -17.40 22.07 -3.73
CA MET A 203 -16.36 23.09 -3.64
C MET A 203 -16.37 23.80 -2.27
N SER A 204 -17.55 24.08 -1.73
CA SER A 204 -17.71 24.83 -0.49
C SER A 204 -17.14 24.05 0.71
N SER A 205 -17.48 22.77 0.83
CA SER A 205 -16.94 21.94 1.92
C SER A 205 -15.45 21.69 1.74
N ALA A 206 -14.97 21.55 0.50
CA ALA A 206 -13.54 21.42 0.23
C ALA A 206 -12.75 22.66 0.68
N LEU A 207 -13.29 23.86 0.43
CA LEU A 207 -12.72 25.11 0.89
C LEU A 207 -12.70 25.20 2.42
N GLN A 208 -13.83 24.87 3.07
CA GLN A 208 -13.93 24.89 4.53
C GLN A 208 -12.88 23.98 5.18
N ILE A 209 -12.74 22.73 4.71
CA ILE A 209 -11.75 21.78 5.23
C ILE A 209 -10.31 22.29 5.09
N LEU A 210 -9.99 22.99 4.00
CA LEU A 210 -8.66 23.56 3.80
C LEU A 210 -8.44 24.81 4.65
N GLN A 211 -9.46 25.67 4.80
CA GLN A 211 -9.41 26.83 5.69
C GLN A 211 -9.23 26.41 7.15
N ASP A 212 -9.95 25.39 7.60
CA ASP A 212 -9.82 24.79 8.93
C ASP A 212 -8.43 24.16 9.15
N ALA A 213 -7.71 23.79 8.08
CA ALA A 213 -6.36 23.25 8.16
C ALA A 213 -5.29 24.34 8.30
N ILE A 214 -5.53 25.59 7.87
CA ILE A 214 -4.56 26.69 7.90
C ILE A 214 -4.02 26.91 9.32
N PRO A 215 -4.86 27.10 10.38
CA PRO A 215 -4.36 27.38 11.73
C PRO A 215 -3.44 26.29 12.31
N HIS A 216 -3.53 25.07 11.79
CA HIS A 216 -2.76 23.94 12.28
C HIS A 216 -1.42 23.74 11.55
N ASP A 217 -1.27 24.29 10.34
CA ASP A 217 -0.07 24.14 9.52
C ASP A 217 0.08 25.31 8.53
N GLU A 218 0.10 26.53 9.06
CA GLU A 218 0.09 27.78 8.29
C GLU A 218 1.25 27.92 7.30
N LYS A 219 2.32 27.14 7.48
CA LYS A 219 3.55 27.20 6.69
C LYS A 219 3.56 26.20 5.54
N ASN A 220 2.54 25.35 5.42
CA ASN A 220 2.51 24.31 4.42
C ASN A 220 1.98 24.84 3.08
N PRO A 221 2.83 24.95 2.04
CA PRO A 221 2.41 25.46 0.74
C PRO A 221 1.29 24.65 0.10
N LYS A 222 1.16 23.36 0.45
CA LYS A 222 0.17 22.47 -0.16
C LYS A 222 -1.26 22.89 0.16
N ILE A 223 -1.52 23.50 1.32
CA ILE A 223 -2.87 23.99 1.65
C ILE A 223 -3.24 25.12 0.69
N TYR A 224 -2.41 26.16 0.61
CA TYR A 224 -2.66 27.33 -0.24
C TYR A 224 -2.75 26.96 -1.72
N LEU A 225 -1.89 26.07 -2.22
CA LEU A 225 -1.96 25.57 -3.59
C LEU A 225 -3.29 24.89 -3.90
N GLN A 226 -3.84 24.14 -2.94
CA GLN A 226 -5.12 23.48 -3.14
C GLN A 226 -6.30 24.44 -3.03
N ILE A 227 -6.26 25.43 -2.13
CA ILE A 227 -7.27 26.49 -2.07
C ILE A 227 -7.24 27.31 -3.38
N LEU A 228 -6.06 27.69 -3.87
CA LEU A 228 -5.89 28.36 -5.16
C LEU A 228 -6.50 27.53 -6.29
N ASN A 229 -6.22 26.23 -6.32
CA ASN A 229 -6.79 25.34 -7.32
C ASN A 229 -8.33 25.31 -7.25
N LEU A 230 -8.93 25.35 -6.04
CA LEU A 230 -10.39 25.45 -5.88
C LEU A 230 -10.91 26.77 -6.46
N HIS A 231 -10.32 27.92 -6.11
CA HIS A 231 -10.74 29.23 -6.64
C HIS A 231 -10.60 29.36 -8.15
N LEU A 232 -9.55 28.78 -8.75
CA LEU A 232 -9.35 28.78 -10.20
C LEU A 232 -10.40 27.95 -10.95
N HIS A 233 -11.00 26.95 -10.29
CA HIS A 233 -12.08 26.14 -10.86
C HIS A 233 -13.47 26.62 -10.45
N SER A 234 -13.58 27.70 -9.67
CA SER A 234 -14.86 28.35 -9.40
C SER A 234 -15.35 29.08 -10.65
N ASN A 235 -16.65 29.01 -10.91
CA ASN A 235 -17.30 29.77 -11.99
C ASN A 235 -18.42 30.64 -11.39
N PRO A 236 -18.29 31.98 -11.38
CA PRO A 236 -17.19 32.78 -11.92
C PRO A 236 -15.89 32.70 -11.10
N ILE A 237 -14.76 32.99 -11.75
CA ILE A 237 -13.46 33.10 -11.09
C ILE A 237 -13.44 34.38 -10.26
N ASP A 238 -13.16 34.24 -8.97
CA ASP A 238 -13.05 35.36 -8.03
C ASP A 238 -11.58 35.74 -7.87
N LEU A 239 -11.15 36.73 -8.67
CA LEU A 239 -9.76 37.21 -8.68
C LEU A 239 -9.37 37.88 -7.35
N GLU A 240 -10.32 38.51 -6.65
CA GLU A 240 -10.07 39.19 -5.38
C GLU A 240 -9.71 38.18 -4.27
N LYS A 241 -10.47 37.07 -4.20
CA LYS A 241 -10.12 35.97 -3.27
C LYS A 241 -8.77 35.35 -3.58
N ILE A 242 -8.41 35.24 -4.86
CA ILE A 242 -7.11 34.70 -5.28
C ILE A 242 -5.97 35.61 -4.85
N THR A 243 -6.08 36.93 -5.06
CA THR A 243 -5.03 37.88 -4.66
C THR A 243 -4.85 37.88 -3.14
N ILE A 244 -5.95 37.95 -2.38
CA ILE A 244 -5.89 37.92 -0.90
C ILE A 244 -5.23 36.63 -0.40
N LEU A 245 -5.56 35.48 -1.00
CA LEU A 245 -4.95 34.20 -0.65
C LEU A 245 -3.44 34.18 -0.94
N LEU A 246 -3.04 34.67 -2.11
CA LEU A 246 -1.63 34.68 -2.52
C LEU A 246 -0.80 35.60 -1.63
N ASP A 247 -1.29 36.80 -1.33
CA ASP A 247 -0.61 37.75 -0.44
C ASP A 247 -0.44 37.15 0.96
N SER A 248 -1.52 36.59 1.51
CA SER A 248 -1.48 35.90 2.81
C SER A 248 -0.52 34.70 2.82
N ALA A 249 -0.51 33.91 1.74
CA ALA A 249 0.39 32.77 1.62
C ALA A 249 1.85 33.23 1.55
N MET A 250 2.15 34.28 0.79
CA MET A 250 3.50 34.82 0.64
C MET A 250 4.05 35.32 1.98
N ASP A 251 3.28 36.10 2.74
CA ASP A 251 3.69 36.59 4.06
C ASP A 251 4.03 35.45 5.04
N LYS A 252 3.17 34.42 5.08
CA LYS A 252 3.33 33.25 5.96
C LYS A 252 4.51 32.37 5.54
N LEU A 253 4.77 32.22 4.25
CA LEU A 253 5.89 31.42 3.73
C LEU A 253 7.23 32.15 3.84
N GLU A 254 7.27 33.46 3.61
CA GLU A 254 8.50 34.26 3.72
C GLU A 254 8.98 34.34 5.16
N SER A 255 8.09 34.62 6.11
CA SER A 255 8.43 34.59 7.54
C SER A 255 9.00 33.23 7.99
N ALA A 256 8.51 32.12 7.41
CA ALA A 256 9.06 30.79 7.65
C ALA A 256 10.47 30.59 7.05
N LYS A 257 10.72 31.08 5.84
CA LYS A 257 12.04 31.03 5.19
C LYS A 257 13.08 31.81 5.99
N THR A 258 12.75 33.03 6.41
CA THR A 258 13.65 33.90 7.18
C THR A 258 14.00 33.29 8.54
N LYS A 259 13.02 32.72 9.25
CA LYS A 259 13.26 32.05 10.55
C LYS A 259 14.14 30.80 10.41
N ASN A 260 13.94 29.99 9.36
CA ASN A 260 14.80 28.83 9.09
C ASN A 260 16.23 29.24 8.69
N ALA A 261 16.40 30.35 7.97
CA ALA A 261 17.71 30.89 7.64
C ALA A 261 18.46 31.35 8.91
N GLN A 262 17.76 32.01 9.83
CA GLN A 262 18.30 32.45 11.12
C GLN A 262 18.73 31.27 12.00
N LEU A 263 17.87 30.26 12.16
CA LEU A 263 18.19 29.02 12.89
C LEU A 263 19.41 28.29 12.29
N ARG A 264 19.54 28.27 10.97
CA ARG A 264 20.71 27.68 10.29
C ARG A 264 21.99 28.47 10.57
N LYS A 265 21.90 29.79 10.68
CA LYS A 265 23.04 30.65 11.03
C LYS A 265 23.45 30.42 12.49
N GLU A 266 22.49 30.33 13.40
CA GLU A 266 22.72 30.02 14.82
C GLU A 266 23.33 28.62 15.01
N HIS A 267 22.77 27.59 14.36
CA HIS A 267 23.36 26.24 14.39
C HIS A 267 24.79 26.21 13.83
N ARG A 268 25.08 26.97 12.78
CA ARG A 268 26.43 27.09 12.24
C ARG A 268 27.38 27.74 13.25
N ALA A 269 26.96 28.83 13.89
CA ALA A 269 27.77 29.52 14.89
C ALA A 269 28.08 28.61 16.09
N VAL A 270 27.11 27.84 16.59
CA VAL A 270 27.32 26.88 17.68
C VAL A 270 28.29 25.74 17.27
N ILE A 271 28.22 25.26 16.03
CA ILE A 271 29.17 24.26 15.52
C ILE A 271 30.58 24.84 15.41
N GLU A 272 30.71 26.10 14.97
CA GLU A 272 32.00 26.79 14.87
C GLU A 272 32.60 27.07 16.27
N GLU A 273 31.79 27.50 17.25
CA GLU A 273 32.20 27.68 18.65
C GLU A 273 32.65 26.35 19.28
N SER A 274 31.88 25.27 19.11
CA SER A 274 32.24 23.95 19.64
C SER A 274 33.40 23.26 18.92
N SER A 275 33.73 23.70 17.71
CA SER A 275 34.92 23.25 16.99
C SER A 275 36.18 24.00 17.45
N ASN A 276 36.05 25.27 17.83
CA ASN A 276 37.13 26.05 18.43
C ASN A 276 37.46 25.61 19.87
N ASP A 277 36.48 25.18 20.67
CA ASP A 277 36.73 24.64 22.02
C ASP A 277 37.49 23.29 21.98
N LYS A 278 37.31 22.49 20.93
CA LYS A 278 38.03 21.21 20.76
C LYS A 278 39.48 21.36 20.29
N SER A 279 39.90 22.55 19.86
CA SER A 279 41.30 22.82 19.54
C SER A 279 42.16 23.19 20.75
N GLU A 280 41.56 23.42 21.93
CA GLU A 280 42.32 23.79 23.15
C GLU A 280 42.37 22.71 24.24
N GLU A 281 41.60 21.62 24.17
CA GLU A 281 41.68 20.51 25.13
C GLU A 281 41.97 19.14 24.49
N GLY A 282 43.24 18.70 24.65
CA GLY A 282 43.53 17.31 24.99
C GLY A 282 43.91 16.35 23.87
N LYS A 283 45.22 16.24 23.61
CA LYS A 283 45.87 14.92 23.47
C LYS A 283 45.49 14.07 24.68
N LYS A 284 44.85 12.91 24.49
CA LYS A 284 45.09 11.64 25.23
C LYS A 284 44.16 10.50 24.78
N ASP A 285 44.83 9.39 24.51
CA ASP A 285 44.45 7.98 24.75
C ASP A 285 43.32 7.36 23.91
N GLU A 286 43.76 6.67 22.84
CA GLU A 286 43.13 5.46 22.31
C GLU A 286 43.13 4.37 23.39
N ASP A 287 41.95 3.91 23.84
CA ASP A 287 41.72 2.48 24.05
C ASP A 287 40.25 2.12 24.33
N SER A 288 39.83 1.00 23.73
CA SER A 288 38.79 0.07 24.19
C SER A 288 37.32 0.56 24.33
N SER A 289 36.46 0.09 23.43
CA SER A 289 35.68 -1.15 23.66
C SER A 289 34.59 -1.35 22.59
N ASN A 290 34.73 -2.46 21.88
CA ASN A 290 33.75 -2.96 20.92
C ASN A 290 32.66 -3.70 21.71
N SER A 291 31.42 -3.21 21.68
CA SER A 291 30.28 -3.89 22.34
C SER A 291 29.01 -3.76 21.51
N THR A 292 28.66 -4.89 20.89
CA THR A 292 27.30 -5.40 20.73
C THR A 292 26.33 -4.61 19.83
N SER A 293 26.60 -4.59 18.52
CA SER A 293 25.57 -4.37 17.49
C SER A 293 25.29 -5.69 16.78
N ASN A 294 24.26 -6.44 17.23
CA ASN A 294 23.69 -7.53 16.40
C ASN A 294 22.22 -7.88 16.70
N SER A 295 21.49 -7.13 17.54
CA SER A 295 20.05 -7.35 17.77
C SER A 295 19.14 -6.19 17.34
N ALA A 296 19.69 -5.04 16.94
CA ALA A 296 18.91 -3.88 16.48
C ALA A 296 18.51 -3.94 14.99
N SER A 297 19.20 -4.75 14.17
CA SER A 297 18.97 -4.81 12.72
C SER A 297 17.63 -5.45 12.34
N TYR A 298 17.19 -6.50 13.05
CA TYR A 298 15.94 -7.19 12.72
C TYR A 298 14.68 -6.36 13.05
N ASN A 299 14.66 -5.58 14.13
CA ASN A 299 13.49 -4.75 14.47
C ASN A 299 13.45 -3.43 13.68
N ALA A 300 14.61 -2.87 13.30
CA ALA A 300 14.68 -1.65 12.49
C ALA A 300 14.23 -1.89 11.03
N HIS A 301 14.51 -3.06 10.46
CA HIS A 301 14.06 -3.42 9.12
C HIS A 301 12.53 -3.59 9.03
N HIS A 302 11.88 -4.15 10.06
CA HIS A 302 10.43 -4.33 10.06
C HIS A 302 9.67 -3.01 10.19
N ASN A 303 10.15 -2.05 11.00
CA ASN A 303 9.47 -0.75 11.14
C ASN A 303 9.62 0.14 9.88
N SER A 304 10.77 0.04 9.20
CA SER A 304 11.02 0.69 7.90
C SER A 304 10.12 0.12 6.78
N GLN A 305 9.83 -1.19 6.82
CA GLN A 305 8.98 -1.84 5.83
C GLN A 305 7.53 -1.31 5.88
N TYR A 306 6.97 -1.01 7.06
CA TYR A 306 5.61 -0.47 7.18
C TYR A 306 5.49 0.97 6.68
N GLN A 307 6.51 1.80 6.91
CA GLN A 307 6.59 3.13 6.29
C GLN A 307 6.76 3.03 4.76
N GLN A 308 7.54 2.05 4.28
CA GLN A 308 7.66 1.75 2.85
C GLN A 308 6.39 1.18 2.23
N TYR A 309 5.56 0.42 2.95
CA TYR A 309 4.28 -0.04 2.41
C TYR A 309 3.31 1.13 2.18
N GLY A 310 3.31 2.12 3.09
CA GLY A 310 2.64 3.40 2.85
C GLY A 310 3.18 4.14 1.62
N ALA A 311 4.51 4.17 1.44
CA ALA A 311 5.15 4.87 0.32
C ALA A 311 5.02 4.15 -1.04
N ARG A 312 5.18 2.82 -1.09
CA ARG A 312 5.11 2.00 -2.33
C ARG A 312 3.68 1.90 -2.86
N TYR A 313 2.67 1.84 -1.98
CA TYR A 313 1.28 1.92 -2.41
C TYR A 313 0.82 3.36 -2.67
N SER A 314 1.43 4.38 -2.05
CA SER A 314 1.21 5.78 -2.46
C SER A 314 1.72 6.04 -3.90
N SER A 315 2.82 5.39 -4.30
CA SER A 315 3.42 5.54 -5.64
C SER A 315 2.66 4.81 -6.76
N ASN A 316 1.94 3.72 -6.46
CA ASN A 316 1.26 2.90 -7.48
C ASN A 316 -0.20 3.31 -7.75
N TYR A 317 -0.74 4.30 -7.03
CA TYR A 317 -2.03 4.92 -7.36
C TYR A 317 -1.85 6.28 -8.02
N ASN A 318 -0.91 6.34 -8.97
CA ASN A 318 -0.86 7.39 -9.97
C ASN A 318 -2.06 7.21 -10.90
N TYR A 319 -3.15 7.89 -10.53
CA TYR A 319 -4.16 8.48 -11.39
C TYR A 319 -4.15 8.02 -12.86
N ASN A 320 -4.81 6.90 -13.18
CA ASN A 320 -5.31 6.68 -14.54
C ASN A 320 -6.71 7.28 -14.64
N GLY A 321 -6.71 8.59 -14.85
CA GLY A 321 -7.81 9.41 -15.31
C GLY A 321 -7.17 10.54 -16.12
N SER A 322 -7.14 10.36 -17.43
CA SER A 322 -6.54 11.28 -18.41
C SER A 322 -6.86 12.74 -18.15
N GLY A 323 -5.86 13.59 -18.37
CA GLY A 323 -6.06 14.97 -18.81
C GLY A 323 -5.71 16.04 -17.77
N TYR A 324 -4.71 16.85 -18.14
CA TYR A 324 -4.34 18.17 -17.60
C TYR A 324 -3.34 18.22 -16.44
N GLY A 325 -2.15 18.78 -16.74
CA GLY A 325 -1.27 19.34 -15.71
C GLY A 325 0.23 19.41 -15.99
N SER A 326 0.72 19.31 -17.24
CA SER A 326 2.10 19.66 -17.59
C SER A 326 2.11 20.96 -18.40
N TYR A 327 2.01 22.11 -17.72
CA TYR A 327 2.30 23.41 -18.31
C TYR A 327 2.90 24.33 -17.25
N TYR A 328 4.23 24.28 -17.12
CA TYR A 328 5.06 25.44 -16.78
C TYR A 328 6.49 25.15 -17.26
N GLN A 329 6.71 25.23 -18.58
CA GLN A 329 8.02 25.56 -19.13
C GLN A 329 7.86 26.01 -20.59
N GLY A 330 8.36 27.20 -20.91
CA GLY A 330 8.71 27.58 -22.29
C GLY A 330 7.71 28.46 -23.02
N TYR A 331 7.95 29.76 -22.94
CA TYR A 331 7.63 30.70 -24.02
C TYR A 331 8.24 30.23 -25.35
N GLY A 332 7.50 30.39 -26.46
CA GLY A 332 8.08 30.55 -27.79
C GLY A 332 7.42 29.77 -28.93
N GLY A 333 6.67 30.49 -29.78
CA GLY A 333 6.84 30.41 -31.24
C GLY A 333 5.98 29.43 -32.06
N SER A 334 5.20 30.03 -32.96
CA SER A 334 4.78 29.58 -34.30
C SER A 334 3.71 28.50 -34.50
N TYR A 335 2.63 29.01 -35.09
CA TYR A 335 1.64 28.49 -36.04
C TYR A 335 1.95 27.24 -36.92
N ALA A 336 0.81 26.68 -37.38
CA ALA A 336 0.56 25.76 -38.51
C ALA A 336 0.70 24.26 -38.18
N GLY A 337 -0.22 23.37 -38.54
CA GLY A 337 -1.42 23.42 -39.37
C GLY A 337 -1.85 21.97 -39.69
N TYR A 338 -3.12 21.82 -40.04
CA TYR A 338 -3.85 20.59 -40.42
C TYR A 338 -4.41 19.70 -39.30
#